data_AF-A0A094F297-F1
#
_entry.id   AF-A0A094F297-F1
#
_cell.length_a   1.000
_cell.length_b   1.000
_cell.length_c   1.000
_cell.angle_alpha   90.00
_cell.angle_beta   90.00
_cell.angle_gamma   90.00
#
_symmetry.space_group_name_H-M   'P 1'
#
loop_
_entity.id
_entity.type
_entity.pdbx_description
1 polymer ?
#
loop_
_entity_poly.entity_id
_entity_poly.type
_entity_poly.pdbx_seq_one_letter_code
_entity_poly.pdbx_strand_id
1 'polypeptide(L)'
;MILYPKAQKQAQEEIDRVVGQDRLPNMDDEMNLPFVRGCVKESLRWMPTNILGVPHAVTRNDEYMGYNIPKGAGIINNVWSIHMDPKRYPDPYKFDPSRYINDHQTAGEASKNPDPSKRDHFVFGAGRRICQGMHIAERSLFLGMSRMLWAFEFVPAKDENGVEIMPDQSKLKQGLFVMPEEFRATIKPRSEARARRIRDDWKNCEVLLDDKMQWKKVPEGMVFSSTYNTAKEVADDEVLAPTPKH
;
A
#
# COMPACT_ATOMS: atom_id res chain seq x y z
N MET A 1 -8.52 4.50 -8.36
CA MET A 1 -8.37 4.32 -9.83
C MET A 1 -9.70 4.44 -10.54
N ILE A 2 -10.67 3.55 -10.29
CA ILE A 2 -12.02 3.58 -10.94
C ILE A 2 -12.77 4.89 -10.69
N LEU A 3 -12.79 5.36 -9.43
CA LEU A 3 -13.45 6.62 -9.05
C LEU A 3 -12.75 7.88 -9.60
N TYR A 4 -11.48 7.77 -9.97
CA TYR A 4 -10.64 8.90 -10.36
C TYR A 4 -9.89 8.57 -11.66
N PRO A 5 -10.59 8.42 -12.79
CA PRO A 5 -10.00 8.01 -14.06
C PRO A 5 -8.96 9.02 -14.58
N LYS A 6 -9.13 10.32 -14.27
CA LYS A 6 -8.14 11.36 -14.59
C LYS A 6 -6.80 11.13 -13.89
N ALA A 7 -6.82 10.82 -12.59
CA ALA A 7 -5.61 10.51 -11.83
C ALA A 7 -4.96 9.22 -12.33
N GLN A 8 -5.75 8.18 -12.65
CA GLN A 8 -5.24 6.96 -13.28
C GLN A 8 -4.50 7.27 -14.58
N LYS A 9 -5.10 8.07 -15.47
CA LYS A 9 -4.50 8.44 -16.75
C LYS A 9 -3.20 9.23 -16.58
N GLN A 10 -3.17 10.22 -15.68
CA GLN A 10 -1.97 11.01 -15.40
C GLN A 10 -0.81 10.14 -14.85
N ALA A 11 -1.12 9.21 -13.94
CA ALA A 11 -0.13 8.27 -13.42
C ALA A 11 0.39 7.32 -14.51
N GLN A 12 -0.50 6.84 -15.39
CA GLN A 12 -0.12 6.01 -16.54
C GLN A 12 0.79 6.76 -17.52
N GLU A 13 0.49 8.03 -17.84
CA GLU A 13 1.32 8.88 -18.70
C GLU A 13 2.71 9.14 -18.10
N GLU A 14 2.79 9.35 -16.78
CA GLU A 14 4.07 9.46 -16.07
C GLU A 14 4.88 8.16 -16.17
N ILE A 15 4.25 7.01 -15.90
CA ILE A 15 4.88 5.69 -16.01
C ILE A 15 5.37 5.43 -17.44
N ASP A 16 4.56 5.73 -18.45
CA ASP A 16 4.92 5.52 -19.85
C ASP A 16 6.15 6.35 -20.24
N ARG A 17 6.25 7.60 -19.75
CA ARG A 17 7.39 8.49 -20.01
C ARG A 17 8.69 8.01 -19.35
N VAL A 18 8.62 7.49 -18.13
CA VAL A 18 9.80 7.17 -17.31
C VAL A 18 10.24 5.72 -17.49
N VAL A 19 9.29 4.79 -17.56
CA VAL A 19 9.54 3.34 -17.55
C VAL A 19 9.39 2.73 -18.95
N GLY A 20 8.45 3.25 -19.75
CA GLY A 20 8.14 2.72 -21.07
C GLY A 20 7.32 1.42 -21.05
N GLN A 21 7.50 0.59 -22.08
CA GLN A 21 6.71 -0.65 -22.28
C GLN A 21 7.51 -1.93 -22.06
N ASP A 22 8.83 -1.87 -22.03
CA ASP A 22 9.69 -3.07 -22.15
C ASP A 22 10.00 -3.77 -20.81
N ARG A 23 9.78 -3.06 -19.69
CA ARG A 23 10.00 -3.56 -18.33
C ARG A 23 8.93 -3.08 -17.36
N LEU A 24 8.70 -3.87 -16.30
CA LEU A 24 7.87 -3.45 -15.16
C LEU A 24 8.57 -2.34 -14.35
N PRO A 25 7.81 -1.44 -13.71
CA PRO A 25 8.34 -0.53 -12.71
C PRO A 25 9.03 -1.27 -11.56
N ASN A 26 10.12 -0.69 -11.06
CA ASN A 26 10.87 -1.18 -9.91
C ASN A 26 11.16 -0.04 -8.91
N MET A 27 11.89 -0.32 -7.84
CA MET A 27 12.15 0.68 -6.80
C MET A 27 13.08 1.82 -7.26
N ASP A 28 13.92 1.60 -8.26
CA ASP A 28 14.83 2.63 -8.78
C ASP A 28 14.06 3.73 -9.53
N ASP A 29 12.84 3.43 -9.97
CA ASP A 29 11.95 4.38 -10.63
C ASP A 29 11.24 5.33 -9.63
N GLU A 30 11.22 5.01 -8.33
CA GLU A 30 10.37 5.68 -7.33
C GLU A 30 10.51 7.20 -7.34
N MET A 31 11.74 7.70 -7.27
CA MET A 31 12.00 9.13 -7.23
C MET A 31 11.67 9.86 -8.54
N ASN A 32 11.57 9.13 -9.66
CA ASN A 32 11.22 9.65 -10.97
C ASN A 32 9.70 9.56 -11.26
N LEU A 33 8.92 8.97 -10.35
CA LEU A 33 7.46 8.82 -10.47
C LEU A 33 6.72 9.60 -9.35
N PRO A 34 6.91 10.93 -9.25
CA PRO A 34 6.34 11.73 -8.15
C PRO A 34 4.81 11.73 -8.11
N PHE A 35 4.12 11.64 -9.26
CA PHE A 35 2.66 11.57 -9.26
C PHE A 35 2.14 10.21 -8.79
N VAL A 36 2.82 9.11 -9.14
CA VAL A 36 2.51 7.77 -8.58
C VAL A 36 2.76 7.73 -7.08
N ARG A 37 3.86 8.31 -6.60
CA ARG A 37 4.12 8.47 -5.15
C ARG A 37 3.00 9.27 -4.48
N GLY A 38 2.56 10.36 -5.12
CA GLY A 38 1.42 11.14 -4.67
C GLY A 38 0.13 10.35 -4.61
N CYS A 39 -0.11 9.42 -5.56
CA CYS A 39 -1.27 8.52 -5.52
C CYS A 39 -1.23 7.58 -4.31
N VAL A 40 -0.06 7.07 -3.94
CA VAL A 40 0.11 6.23 -2.74
C VAL A 40 -0.18 7.03 -1.48
N LYS A 41 0.48 8.19 -1.30
CA LYS A 41 0.29 9.06 -0.12
C LYS A 41 -1.16 9.53 -0.01
N GLU A 42 -1.76 9.95 -1.12
CA GLU A 42 -3.15 10.42 -1.12
C GLU A 42 -4.13 9.29 -0.85
N SER A 43 -3.86 8.05 -1.27
CA SER A 43 -4.71 6.91 -0.91
C SER A 43 -4.72 6.65 0.60
N LEU A 44 -3.55 6.75 1.24
CA LEU A 44 -3.40 6.59 2.68
C LEU A 44 -4.02 7.75 3.48
N ARG A 45 -4.01 8.99 2.95
CA ARG A 45 -4.65 10.14 3.59
C ARG A 45 -6.16 10.18 3.37
N TRP A 46 -6.60 9.99 2.13
CA TRP A 46 -8.00 10.17 1.73
C TRP A 46 -8.91 9.07 2.28
N MET A 47 -8.45 7.82 2.29
CA MET A 47 -9.17 6.70 2.87
C MET A 47 -8.24 5.86 3.75
N PRO A 48 -7.95 6.31 4.98
CA PRO A 48 -7.01 5.65 5.86
C PRO A 48 -7.56 4.30 6.31
N THR A 49 -6.78 3.23 6.15
CA THR A 49 -7.11 1.89 6.65
C THR A 49 -7.27 1.88 8.18
N ASN A 50 -6.55 2.74 8.89
CA ASN A 50 -6.59 2.84 10.34
C ASN A 50 -7.24 4.17 10.75
N ILE A 51 -8.59 4.22 10.78
CA ILE A 51 -9.39 5.45 10.96
C ILE A 51 -9.25 6.06 12.36
N LEU A 52 -9.24 5.23 13.42
CA LEU A 52 -9.15 5.67 14.81
C LEU A 52 -7.77 5.43 15.43
N GLY A 53 -6.80 4.92 14.69
CA GLY A 53 -5.53 4.54 15.30
C GLY A 53 -5.67 3.32 16.22
N VAL A 54 -4.55 2.93 16.85
CA VAL A 54 -4.55 1.87 17.87
C VAL A 54 -4.73 2.53 19.25
N PRO A 55 -5.64 2.06 20.11
CA PRO A 55 -5.79 2.61 21.46
C PRO A 55 -4.51 2.50 22.29
N HIS A 56 -4.17 3.58 22.98
CA HIS A 56 -3.13 3.67 23.98
C HIS A 56 -3.75 3.79 25.37
N ALA A 57 -3.01 3.41 26.42
CA ALA A 57 -3.38 3.67 27.80
C ALA A 57 -2.33 4.55 28.48
N VAL A 58 -2.77 5.56 29.22
CA VAL A 58 -1.86 6.44 29.95
C VAL A 58 -1.30 5.71 31.17
N THR A 59 0.02 5.73 31.37
CA THR A 59 0.68 4.94 32.43
C THR A 59 0.72 5.64 33.79
N ARG A 60 0.38 6.94 33.84
CA ARG A 60 0.28 7.79 35.03
C ARG A 60 -0.76 8.88 34.78
N ASN A 61 -1.12 9.65 35.80
CA ASN A 61 -1.94 10.85 35.58
C ASN A 61 -1.16 11.84 34.70
N ASP A 62 -1.87 12.47 33.77
CA ASP A 62 -1.31 13.42 32.81
C ASP A 62 -2.27 14.60 32.61
N GLU A 63 -1.81 15.66 31.97
CA GLU A 63 -2.62 16.83 31.63
C GLU A 63 -2.34 17.27 30.19
N TYR A 64 -3.40 17.55 29.43
CA TYR A 64 -3.27 18.07 28.08
C TYR A 64 -4.25 19.22 27.86
N MET A 65 -3.76 20.41 27.50
CA MET A 65 -4.57 21.61 27.26
C MET A 65 -5.54 21.94 28.41
N GLY A 66 -5.14 21.75 29.67
CA GLY A 66 -5.99 21.99 30.84
C GLY A 66 -6.91 20.82 31.21
N TYR A 67 -6.92 19.73 30.43
CA TYR A 67 -7.71 18.54 30.73
C TYR A 67 -6.88 17.50 31.48
N ASN A 68 -7.38 17.08 32.65
CA ASN A 68 -6.81 15.99 33.43
C ASN A 68 -7.12 14.64 32.76
N ILE A 69 -6.07 13.84 32.52
CA ILE A 69 -6.14 12.51 31.95
C ILE A 69 -5.69 11.49 33.01
N PRO A 70 -6.61 10.72 33.60
CA PRO A 70 -6.25 9.81 34.68
C PRO A 70 -5.41 8.63 34.17
N LYS A 71 -4.57 8.08 35.06
CA LYS A 71 -3.86 6.82 34.82
C LYS A 71 -4.85 5.74 34.37
N GLY A 72 -4.50 5.02 33.31
CA GLY A 72 -5.33 3.97 32.72
C GLY A 72 -6.37 4.46 31.71
N ALA A 73 -6.54 5.77 31.52
CA ALA A 73 -7.43 6.31 30.49
C ALA A 73 -6.97 5.86 29.09
N GLY A 74 -7.95 5.50 28.25
CA GLY A 74 -7.74 5.20 26.84
C GLY A 74 -7.54 6.48 26.03
N ILE A 75 -6.49 6.52 25.21
CA ILE A 75 -6.19 7.61 24.28
C ILE A 75 -6.14 7.03 22.87
N ILE A 76 -6.92 7.63 21.99
CA ILE A 76 -7.12 7.18 20.62
C ILE A 76 -6.78 8.35 19.70
N ASN A 77 -5.87 8.13 18.75
CA ASN A 77 -5.53 9.14 17.77
C ASN A 77 -6.54 9.07 16.62
N ASN A 78 -7.50 10.00 16.55
CA ASN A 78 -8.49 10.04 15.49
C ASN A 78 -7.84 10.48 14.16
N VAL A 79 -7.24 9.52 13.46
CA VAL A 79 -6.53 9.69 12.18
C VAL A 79 -7.45 10.32 11.14
N TRP A 80 -8.70 9.86 11.06
CA TRP A 80 -9.68 10.40 10.12
C TRP A 80 -9.93 11.89 10.33
N SER A 81 -10.18 12.34 11.57
CA SER A 81 -10.37 13.76 11.86
C SER A 81 -9.15 14.60 11.48
N ILE A 82 -7.93 14.09 11.69
CA ILE A 82 -6.70 14.78 11.27
C ILE A 82 -6.60 14.86 9.75
N HIS A 83 -6.94 13.80 9.03
CA HIS A 83 -6.88 13.74 7.58
C HIS A 83 -7.98 14.51 6.88
N MET A 84 -9.10 14.73 7.57
CA MET A 84 -10.26 15.47 7.08
C MET A 84 -10.31 16.92 7.56
N ASP A 85 -9.29 17.41 8.27
CA ASP A 85 -9.22 18.81 8.69
C ASP A 85 -8.92 19.72 7.48
N PRO A 86 -9.84 20.61 7.06
CA PRO A 86 -9.64 21.50 5.92
C PRO A 86 -8.54 22.55 6.15
N LYS A 87 -8.16 22.84 7.40
CA LYS A 87 -7.02 23.71 7.70
C LYS A 87 -5.68 23.06 7.34
N ARG A 88 -5.64 21.73 7.38
CA ARG A 88 -4.46 20.93 7.05
C ARG A 88 -4.47 20.49 5.59
N TYR A 89 -5.61 20.01 5.10
CA TYR A 89 -5.78 19.56 3.72
C TYR A 89 -6.97 20.30 3.08
N PRO A 90 -6.72 21.36 2.30
CA PRO A 90 -7.78 22.06 1.58
C PRO A 90 -8.59 21.09 0.72
N ASP A 91 -9.93 21.14 0.75
CA ASP A 91 -10.81 20.14 0.10
C ASP A 91 -10.48 18.68 0.47
N PRO A 92 -10.56 18.31 1.77
CA PRO A 92 -9.99 17.05 2.25
C PRO A 92 -10.69 15.79 1.69
N TYR A 93 -11.94 15.90 1.25
CA TYR A 93 -12.70 14.81 0.66
C TYR A 93 -12.39 14.57 -0.82
N LYS A 94 -11.68 15.50 -1.48
CA LYS A 94 -11.21 15.33 -2.86
C LYS A 94 -9.91 14.53 -2.85
N PHE A 95 -9.89 13.42 -3.59
CA PHE A 95 -8.66 12.69 -3.89
C PHE A 95 -7.80 13.50 -4.87
N ASP A 96 -6.69 14.03 -4.38
CA ASP A 96 -5.78 14.87 -5.17
C ASP A 96 -4.31 14.51 -4.94
N PRO A 97 -3.74 13.62 -5.77
CA PRO A 97 -2.32 13.23 -5.69
C PRO A 97 -1.34 14.41 -5.82
N SER A 98 -1.74 15.50 -6.47
CA SER A 98 -0.84 16.64 -6.74
C SER A 98 -0.40 17.37 -5.48
N ARG A 99 -1.09 17.17 -4.35
CA ARG A 99 -0.70 17.66 -3.01
C ARG A 99 0.72 17.26 -2.63
N TYR A 100 1.20 16.12 -3.12
CA TYR A 100 2.49 15.54 -2.77
C TYR A 100 3.52 15.61 -3.91
N ILE A 101 3.25 16.36 -4.99
CA ILE A 101 4.14 16.37 -6.16
C ILE A 101 5.57 16.85 -5.82
N ASN A 102 5.69 17.74 -4.84
CA ASN A 102 6.96 18.28 -4.33
C ASN A 102 7.41 17.62 -3.02
N ASP A 103 6.74 16.55 -2.58
CA ASP A 103 7.12 15.81 -1.38
C ASP A 103 8.06 14.65 -1.74
N HIS A 104 9.34 14.83 -1.40
CA HIS A 104 10.39 13.84 -1.63
C HIS A 104 10.65 12.93 -0.43
N GLN A 105 9.89 13.08 0.66
CA GLN A 105 10.09 12.28 1.87
C GLN A 105 9.45 10.90 1.73
N THR A 106 10.16 9.87 2.20
CA THR A 106 9.56 8.57 2.51
C THR A 106 8.62 8.70 3.72
N ALA A 107 7.69 7.76 3.88
CA ALA A 107 6.81 7.70 5.05
C ALA A 107 7.62 7.63 6.36
N GLY A 108 8.78 6.97 6.31
CA GLY A 108 9.72 6.92 7.42
C GLY A 108 10.31 8.27 7.80
N GLU A 109 10.78 9.05 6.81
CA GLU A 109 11.32 10.40 7.04
C GLU A 109 10.23 11.38 7.46
N ALA A 110 9.09 11.37 6.75
CA ALA A 110 7.93 12.18 7.09
C ALA A 110 7.48 11.90 8.52
N SER A 111 7.51 10.64 8.97
CA SER A 111 7.12 10.30 10.34
C SER A 111 7.99 10.87 11.46
N LYS A 112 9.24 11.22 11.13
CA LYS A 112 10.22 11.81 12.06
C LYS A 112 10.22 13.33 12.00
N ASN A 113 9.33 13.94 11.20
CA ASN A 113 9.27 15.39 11.08
C ASN A 113 9.02 16.02 12.47
N PRO A 114 9.86 16.97 12.92
CA PRO A 114 9.68 17.62 14.22
C PRO A 114 8.39 18.45 14.28
N ASP A 115 7.85 18.84 13.13
CA ASP A 115 6.57 19.49 12.99
C ASP A 115 5.51 18.47 12.50
N PRO A 116 4.61 17.99 13.39
CA PRO A 116 3.58 17.02 13.02
C PRO A 116 2.61 17.54 11.95
N SER A 117 2.50 18.87 11.77
CA SER A 117 1.66 19.46 10.72
C SER A 117 2.19 19.20 9.31
N LYS A 118 3.51 18.99 9.19
CA LYS A 118 4.21 18.71 7.92
C LYS A 118 4.29 17.23 7.57
N ARG A 119 3.75 16.34 8.39
CA ARG A 119 3.62 14.91 8.05
C ARG A 119 2.63 14.71 6.91
N ASP A 120 2.94 13.78 6.02
CA ASP A 120 2.08 13.41 4.90
C ASP A 120 0.77 12.76 5.35
N HIS A 121 0.82 11.79 6.27
CA HIS A 121 -0.34 11.15 6.87
C HIS A 121 -0.01 10.48 8.22
N PHE A 122 -1.03 9.86 8.84
CA PHE A 122 -0.98 9.27 10.19
C PHE A 122 -1.47 7.81 10.26
N VAL A 123 -1.75 7.18 9.11
CA VAL A 123 -2.19 5.76 9.04
C VAL A 123 -1.25 4.83 9.81
N PHE A 124 0.06 5.07 9.73
CA PHE A 124 1.08 4.29 10.42
C PHE A 124 1.25 4.65 11.91
N GLY A 125 0.44 5.56 12.44
CA GLY A 125 0.50 6.03 13.82
C GLY A 125 1.52 7.14 14.05
N ALA A 126 1.85 7.35 15.33
CA ALA A 126 2.76 8.40 15.78
C ALA A 126 3.51 7.98 17.06
N GLY A 127 4.62 8.66 17.32
CA GLY A 127 5.41 8.49 18.54
C GLY A 127 6.07 7.11 18.67
N ARG A 128 6.29 6.67 19.91
CA ARG A 128 7.07 5.46 20.24
C ARG A 128 6.49 4.14 19.71
N ARG A 129 5.22 4.11 19.30
CA ARG A 129 4.52 2.91 18.80
C ARG A 129 4.17 3.04 17.32
N ILE A 130 4.94 3.83 16.59
CA ILE A 130 4.78 3.94 15.15
C ILE A 130 5.03 2.59 14.46
N CYS A 131 4.29 2.35 13.38
CA CYS A 131 4.33 1.10 12.63
C CYS A 131 5.76 0.76 12.18
N GLN A 132 6.30 -0.34 12.71
CA GLN A 132 7.64 -0.82 12.33
C GLN A 132 7.69 -1.34 10.89
N GLY A 133 6.55 -1.77 10.34
CA GLY A 133 6.41 -2.24 8.97
C GLY A 133 6.23 -1.16 7.91
N MET A 134 6.25 0.13 8.27
CA MET A 134 5.89 1.22 7.35
C MET A 134 6.74 1.26 6.09
N HIS A 135 8.05 0.96 6.19
CA HIS A 135 8.96 0.94 5.06
C HIS A 135 8.65 -0.18 4.07
N ILE A 136 8.20 -1.34 4.57
CA ILE A 136 7.79 -2.46 3.72
C ILE A 136 6.47 -2.12 3.06
N ALA A 137 5.51 -1.60 3.84
CA ALA A 137 4.19 -1.21 3.34
C ALA A 137 4.28 -0.14 2.23
N GLU A 138 5.03 0.94 2.45
CA GLU A 138 5.21 2.02 1.47
C GLU A 138 5.79 1.49 0.14
N ARG A 139 6.88 0.73 0.20
CA ARG A 139 7.51 0.14 -1.00
C ARG A 139 6.59 -0.84 -1.70
N SER A 140 5.85 -1.65 -0.94
CA SER A 140 4.90 -2.62 -1.50
C SER A 140 3.72 -1.93 -2.18
N LEU A 141 3.20 -0.86 -1.58
CA LEU A 141 2.14 -0.02 -2.16
C LEU A 141 2.62 0.67 -3.43
N PHE A 142 3.83 1.24 -3.41
CA PHE A 142 4.42 1.87 -4.59
C PHE A 142 4.60 0.85 -5.74
N LEU A 143 5.23 -0.30 -5.50
CA LEU A 143 5.42 -1.33 -6.53
C LEU A 143 4.10 -1.90 -7.02
N GLY A 144 3.17 -2.21 -6.10
CA GLY A 144 1.86 -2.73 -6.45
C GLY A 144 1.08 -1.74 -7.32
N MET A 145 1.00 -0.48 -6.89
CA MET A 145 0.26 0.56 -7.60
C MET A 145 0.89 0.89 -8.96
N SER A 146 2.20 1.11 -9.01
CA SER A 146 2.92 1.43 -10.25
C SER A 146 2.82 0.28 -11.27
N ARG A 147 3.00 -0.97 -10.85
CA ARG A 147 2.88 -2.14 -11.74
C ARG A 147 1.45 -2.37 -12.22
N MET A 148 0.46 -2.19 -11.34
CA MET A 148 -0.95 -2.26 -11.74
C MET A 148 -1.29 -1.19 -12.77
N LEU A 149 -0.87 0.05 -12.58
CA LEU A 149 -1.10 1.15 -13.53
C LEU A 149 -0.29 0.99 -14.83
N TRP A 150 0.91 0.44 -14.75
CA TRP A 150 1.70 0.07 -15.92
C TRP A 150 0.99 -0.98 -16.76
N ALA A 151 0.41 -2.00 -16.12
CA ALA A 151 -0.16 -3.18 -16.76
C ALA A 151 -1.59 -3.00 -17.25
N PHE A 152 -2.43 -2.36 -16.45
CA PHE A 152 -3.88 -2.44 -16.57
C PHE A 152 -4.56 -1.07 -16.64
N GLU A 153 -5.71 -1.08 -17.30
CA GLU A 153 -6.74 -0.06 -17.20
C GLU A 153 -7.86 -0.57 -16.31
N PHE A 154 -8.20 0.20 -15.28
CA PHE A 154 -9.29 -0.08 -14.35
C PHE A 154 -10.49 0.79 -14.71
N VAL A 155 -11.59 0.16 -15.11
CA VAL A 155 -12.85 0.83 -15.48
C VAL A 155 -14.03 0.26 -14.70
N PRO A 156 -15.14 1.01 -14.56
CA PRO A 156 -16.35 0.50 -13.94
C PRO A 156 -16.83 -0.78 -14.62
N ALA A 157 -17.37 -1.71 -13.84
CA ALA A 157 -18.11 -2.82 -14.41
C ALA A 157 -19.41 -2.32 -15.05
N LYS A 158 -20.00 -3.12 -15.94
CA LYS A 158 -21.31 -2.82 -16.53
C LYS A 158 -22.35 -3.85 -16.06
N ASP A 159 -23.58 -3.40 -15.88
CA ASP A 159 -24.74 -4.27 -15.64
C ASP A 159 -25.24 -4.93 -16.94
N GLU A 160 -26.33 -5.69 -16.85
CA GLU A 160 -26.95 -6.39 -17.99
C GLU A 160 -27.45 -5.42 -19.09
N ASN A 161 -27.70 -4.16 -18.74
CA ASN A 161 -28.15 -3.11 -19.65
C ASN A 161 -26.98 -2.26 -20.19
N GLY A 162 -25.74 -2.58 -19.82
CA GLY A 162 -24.55 -1.84 -20.23
C GLY A 162 -24.28 -0.56 -19.43
N VAL A 163 -25.01 -0.32 -18.34
CA VAL A 163 -24.84 0.85 -17.47
C VAL A 163 -23.66 0.62 -16.51
N GLU A 164 -22.83 1.65 -16.34
CA GLU A 164 -21.67 1.58 -15.45
C GLU A 164 -22.08 1.48 -13.98
N ILE A 165 -21.51 0.49 -13.28
CA ILE A 165 -21.68 0.27 -11.85
C ILE A 165 -20.49 0.94 -11.14
N MET A 166 -20.72 2.14 -10.62
CA MET A 166 -19.71 2.86 -9.85
C MET A 166 -19.57 2.27 -8.44
N PRO A 167 -18.33 2.00 -7.96
CA PRO A 167 -18.10 1.65 -6.57
C PRO A 167 -18.59 2.78 -5.64
N ASP A 168 -19.20 2.42 -4.52
CA ASP A 168 -19.59 3.38 -3.50
C ASP A 168 -18.47 3.49 -2.46
N GLN A 169 -17.80 4.64 -2.42
CA GLN A 169 -16.69 4.90 -1.50
C GLN A 169 -17.09 4.96 -0.02
N SER A 170 -18.39 5.07 0.28
CA SER A 170 -18.91 5.06 1.65
C SER A 170 -19.16 3.65 2.20
N LYS A 171 -19.22 2.64 1.31
CA LYS A 171 -19.44 1.24 1.68
C LYS A 171 -18.14 0.59 2.13
N LEU A 172 -17.94 0.57 3.44
CA LEU A 172 -16.72 0.08 4.08
C LEU A 172 -17.05 -1.03 5.08
N LYS A 173 -16.24 -2.10 5.07
CA LYS A 173 -16.26 -3.12 6.12
C LYS A 173 -15.72 -2.51 7.41
N GLN A 174 -16.51 -2.62 8.48
CA GLN A 174 -16.13 -2.14 9.81
C GLN A 174 -15.14 -3.13 10.46
N GLY A 175 -14.17 -2.61 11.20
CA GLY A 175 -13.17 -3.40 11.90
C GLY A 175 -12.04 -2.54 12.44
N LEU A 176 -11.01 -3.18 13.00
CA LEU A 176 -9.77 -2.49 13.38
C LEU A 176 -9.09 -1.85 12.15
N PHE A 177 -9.20 -2.53 11.01
CA PHE A 177 -8.82 -2.01 9.71
C PHE A 177 -10.05 -1.85 8.84
N VAL A 178 -10.14 -0.70 8.20
CA VAL A 178 -11.25 -0.34 7.31
C VAL A 178 -10.86 -0.67 5.89
N MET A 179 -11.75 -1.36 5.20
CA MET A 179 -11.57 -1.82 3.82
C MET A 179 -12.84 -1.56 3.04
N PRO A 180 -12.78 -1.33 1.72
CA PRO A 180 -13.98 -1.27 0.91
C PRO A 180 -14.77 -2.58 1.00
N GLU A 181 -16.10 -2.48 0.94
CA GLU A 181 -16.94 -3.63 0.61
C GLU A 181 -16.61 -4.17 -0.78
N GLU A 182 -17.07 -5.38 -1.07
CA GLU A 182 -16.88 -5.96 -2.40
C GLU A 182 -17.58 -5.11 -3.46
N PHE A 183 -16.83 -4.78 -4.51
CA PHE A 183 -17.33 -4.02 -5.65
C PHE A 183 -16.89 -4.68 -6.95
N ARG A 184 -17.67 -4.44 -8.02
CA ARG A 184 -17.35 -4.96 -9.36
C ARG A 184 -16.47 -3.96 -10.10
N ALA A 185 -15.50 -4.48 -10.83
CA ALA A 185 -14.62 -3.71 -11.70
C ALA A 185 -14.32 -4.49 -12.97
N THR A 186 -14.00 -3.79 -14.04
CA THR A 186 -13.40 -4.39 -15.24
C THR A 186 -11.95 -3.97 -15.31
N ILE A 187 -11.05 -4.94 -15.34
CA ILE A 187 -9.60 -4.75 -15.40
C ILE A 187 -9.13 -5.29 -16.74
N LYS A 188 -8.56 -4.42 -17.58
CA LYS A 188 -8.11 -4.78 -18.93
C LYS A 188 -6.61 -4.55 -19.05
N PRO A 189 -5.85 -5.43 -19.71
CA PRO A 189 -4.48 -5.12 -20.08
C PRO A 189 -4.44 -3.85 -20.94
N ARG A 190 -3.49 -2.94 -20.68
CA ARG A 190 -3.31 -1.72 -21.47
C ARG A 190 -2.80 -2.02 -22.89
N SER A 191 -2.08 -3.11 -23.06
CA SER A 191 -1.67 -3.62 -24.37
C SER A 191 -1.31 -5.10 -24.31
N GLU A 192 -1.38 -5.78 -25.45
CA GLU A 192 -0.91 -7.18 -25.57
C GLU A 192 0.59 -7.32 -25.32
N ALA A 193 1.39 -6.29 -25.65
CA ALA A 193 2.83 -6.29 -25.35
C ALA A 193 3.08 -6.35 -23.82
N ARG A 194 2.37 -5.52 -23.05
CA ARG A 194 2.45 -5.51 -21.59
C ARG A 194 1.94 -6.82 -20.98
N ALA A 195 0.84 -7.35 -21.50
CA ALA A 195 0.29 -8.65 -21.07
C ALA A 195 1.29 -9.79 -21.33
N ARG A 196 1.92 -9.84 -22.50
CA ARG A 196 2.97 -10.82 -22.81
C ARG A 196 4.14 -10.71 -21.86
N ARG A 197 4.64 -9.49 -21.61
CA ARG A 197 5.76 -9.28 -20.69
C ARG A 197 5.48 -9.86 -19.29
N ILE A 198 4.29 -9.63 -18.74
CA ILE A 198 3.91 -10.18 -17.43
C ILE A 198 3.90 -11.71 -17.45
N ARG A 199 3.37 -12.32 -18.51
CA ARG A 199 3.37 -13.79 -18.66
C ARG A 199 4.79 -14.34 -18.79
N ASP A 200 5.67 -13.64 -19.49
CA ASP A 200 7.07 -14.04 -19.65
C ASP A 200 7.84 -13.91 -18.31
N ASP A 201 7.61 -12.82 -17.57
CA ASP A 201 8.15 -12.64 -16.21
C ASP A 201 7.68 -13.74 -15.27
N TRP A 202 6.39 -14.08 -15.32
CA TRP A 202 5.83 -15.16 -14.53
C TRP A 202 6.50 -16.51 -14.84
N LYS A 203 6.63 -16.87 -16.12
CA LYS A 203 7.32 -18.11 -16.52
C LYS A 203 8.76 -18.17 -16.03
N ASN A 204 9.47 -17.04 -16.09
CA ASN A 204 10.84 -16.93 -15.58
C ASN A 204 10.92 -17.06 -14.05
N CYS A 205 9.88 -16.67 -13.32
CA CYS A 205 9.79 -16.87 -11.87
C CYS A 205 9.36 -18.30 -11.51
N GLU A 206 8.45 -18.90 -12.27
CA GLU A 206 7.88 -20.23 -12.01
C GLU A 206 8.96 -21.32 -11.94
N VAL A 207 10.01 -21.22 -12.77
CA VAL A 207 11.15 -22.15 -12.71
C VAL A 207 11.93 -22.10 -11.40
N LEU A 208 11.76 -21.03 -10.61
CA LEU A 208 12.40 -20.82 -9.30
C LEU A 208 11.51 -21.24 -8.13
N LEU A 209 10.28 -21.67 -8.39
CA LEU A 209 9.31 -22.10 -7.39
C LEU A 209 9.16 -23.63 -7.36
N ASP A 210 8.74 -24.16 -6.22
CA ASP A 210 8.28 -25.54 -6.06
C ASP A 210 6.77 -25.68 -6.40
N ASP A 211 6.22 -26.89 -6.21
CA ASP A 211 4.82 -27.22 -6.45
C ASP A 211 3.85 -26.52 -5.48
N LYS A 212 4.34 -26.02 -4.35
CA LYS A 212 3.59 -25.23 -3.35
C LYS A 212 3.76 -23.72 -3.55
N MET A 213 4.36 -23.29 -4.67
CA MET A 213 4.64 -21.89 -4.99
C MET A 213 5.59 -21.22 -3.99
N GLN A 214 6.47 -21.98 -3.33
CA GLN A 214 7.55 -21.48 -2.47
C GLN A 214 8.88 -21.44 -3.23
N TRP A 215 9.83 -20.63 -2.75
CA TRP A 215 11.13 -20.47 -3.40
C TRP A 215 12.02 -21.72 -3.22
N LYS A 216 12.21 -22.51 -4.29
CA LYS A 216 13.24 -23.56 -4.32
C LYS A 216 14.63 -23.03 -4.70
N LYS A 217 14.67 -21.86 -5.34
CA LYS A 217 15.91 -21.11 -5.62
C LYS A 217 15.61 -19.62 -5.53
N VAL A 218 16.30 -18.91 -4.65
CA VAL A 218 16.16 -17.45 -4.56
C VAL A 218 16.78 -16.80 -5.80
N PRO A 219 16.11 -15.84 -6.46
CA PRO A 219 16.67 -15.11 -7.59
C PRO A 219 17.99 -14.43 -7.23
N GLU A 220 18.94 -14.47 -8.16
CA GLU A 220 20.25 -13.85 -7.99
C GLU A 220 20.11 -12.33 -7.81
N GLY A 221 20.86 -11.75 -6.85
CA GLY A 221 20.80 -10.32 -6.53
C GLY A 221 19.73 -9.92 -5.51
N MET A 222 18.85 -10.83 -5.06
CA MET A 222 18.04 -10.56 -3.87
C MET A 222 18.88 -10.63 -2.60
N VAL A 223 18.57 -9.81 -1.59
CA VAL A 223 19.26 -9.80 -0.28
C VAL A 223 19.32 -11.19 0.35
N PHE A 224 18.28 -12.00 0.13
CA PHE A 224 18.20 -13.35 0.65
C PHE A 224 18.99 -14.39 -0.15
N SER A 225 19.52 -14.05 -1.33
CA SER A 225 20.27 -14.99 -2.17
C SER A 225 21.54 -15.52 -1.49
N SER A 226 22.11 -14.77 -0.54
CA SER A 226 23.25 -15.18 0.27
C SER A 226 22.90 -15.79 1.63
N THR A 227 21.65 -15.67 2.10
CA THR A 227 21.23 -16.09 3.46
C THR A 227 20.19 -17.20 3.47
N TYR A 228 19.46 -17.40 2.37
CA TYR A 228 18.43 -18.43 2.24
C TYR A 228 19.05 -19.68 1.63
N ASN A 229 19.25 -20.71 2.46
CA ASN A 229 19.78 -21.99 2.04
C ASN A 229 18.65 -23.03 1.94
N THR A 230 18.21 -23.33 0.73
CA THR A 230 17.12 -24.28 0.47
C THR A 230 17.45 -25.72 0.85
N ALA A 231 18.73 -26.06 1.06
CA ALA A 231 19.12 -27.39 1.54
C ALA A 231 18.79 -27.62 3.03
N LYS A 232 18.55 -26.57 3.82
CA LYS A 232 18.17 -26.71 5.24
C LYS A 232 16.69 -27.07 5.43
N GLU A 233 15.78 -26.56 4.60
CA GLU A 233 14.34 -26.83 4.75
C GLU A 233 13.97 -28.27 4.37
N VAL A 234 14.63 -28.86 3.37
CA VAL A 234 14.40 -30.29 3.01
C VAL A 234 14.77 -31.22 4.17
N ALA A 235 15.79 -30.87 4.96
CA ALA A 235 16.21 -31.66 6.12
C ALA A 235 15.22 -31.54 7.30
N ASP A 236 14.60 -30.38 7.49
CA ASP A 236 13.64 -30.18 8.59
C ASP A 236 12.26 -30.80 8.29
N ASP A 237 11.84 -30.86 7.01
CA ASP A 237 10.60 -31.54 6.60
C ASP A 237 10.70 -33.08 6.67
N GLU A 238 11.88 -33.68 6.47
CA GLU A 238 12.09 -35.13 6.66
C GLU A 238 12.06 -35.55 8.14
N VAL A 239 12.43 -34.65 9.06
CA VAL A 239 12.44 -34.92 10.52
C VAL A 239 11.04 -34.89 11.14
N LEU A 240 10.07 -34.25 10.48
CA LEU A 240 8.69 -34.14 10.96
C LEU A 240 7.75 -35.25 10.44
N ALA A 241 8.27 -36.25 9.72
CA ALA A 241 7.48 -37.43 9.35
C ALA A 241 6.99 -38.16 10.62
N PRO A 242 5.67 -38.35 10.81
CA PRO A 242 5.16 -38.99 12.02
C PRO A 242 5.65 -40.44 12.11
N THR A 243 6.28 -40.77 13.23
CA THR A 243 6.65 -42.15 13.56
C THR A 243 5.39 -43.03 13.55
N PRO A 244 5.43 -44.22 12.92
CA PRO A 244 4.29 -45.12 12.91
C PRO A 244 3.98 -45.55 14.34
N LYS A 245 2.76 -45.27 14.80
CA LYS A 245 2.27 -45.75 16.10
C LYS A 245 2.12 -47.27 16.02
N HIS A 246 2.83 -47.98 16.90
CA HIS A 246 2.60 -49.40 17.21
C HIS A 246 1.36 -49.56 18.08
#